data_AF-X1CGI5-F1
#
_entry.id   AF-X1CGI5-F1
#
_cell.length_a   1.000
_cell.length_b   1.000
_cell.length_c   1.000
_cell.angle_alpha   90.00
_cell.angle_beta   90.00
_cell.angle_gamma   90.00
#
_symmetry.space_group_name_H-M   'P 1'
#
loop_
_entity.id
_entity.type
_entity.pdbx_description
1 polymer ?
#
loop_
_entity_poly.entity_id
_entity_poly.type
_entity_poly.pdbx_seq_one_letter_code
_entity_poly.pdbx_strand_id
1 'polypeptide(L)'
;FVWGNMDTHELYMDENNLRLATNIRLQMSALADELIQEGKFDKAKEILDLTFEKMPERNVPLSRVIVPMINSYVEAGDKAKADELSNKLFDISESEFNFYTSKDIRHILELTQEIEINSLICKQLMQLARIHNMDSLDDFTGRFAQMEAQLSAVANQIQRAPSGGGVNY
;
A
#
# COMPACT_ATOMS: atom_id res chain seq x y z
N PHE A 1 -14.56 15.54 19.34
CA PHE A 1 -14.36 15.38 17.89
C PHE A 1 -15.13 14.15 17.43
N VAL A 2 -15.69 14.13 16.21
CA VAL A 2 -16.53 13.03 15.69
C VAL A 2 -15.87 12.44 14.44
N TRP A 3 -15.70 11.12 14.40
CA TRP A 3 -14.96 10.38 13.35
C TRP A 3 -15.86 9.86 12.23
N GLY A 4 -17.01 10.48 12.01
CA GLY A 4 -17.94 10.09 10.94
C GLY A 4 -18.59 8.71 11.10
N ASN A 5 -18.54 8.11 12.29
CA ASN A 5 -19.08 6.77 12.59
C ASN A 5 -18.49 5.64 11.73
N MET A 6 -17.28 5.83 11.18
CA MET A 6 -16.59 4.82 10.37
C MET A 6 -16.26 3.53 11.15
N ASP A 7 -16.36 3.55 12.48
CA ASP A 7 -16.07 2.44 13.38
C ASP A 7 -17.31 1.69 13.91
N THR A 8 -18.54 2.14 13.63
CA THR A 8 -19.74 1.61 14.30
C THR A 8 -20.44 0.47 13.56
N HIS A 9 -20.48 0.52 12.24
CA HIS A 9 -21.08 -0.52 11.39
C HIS A 9 -20.46 -0.47 9.98
N GLU A 10 -20.85 -1.39 9.10
CA GLU A 10 -20.47 -1.31 7.69
C GLU A 10 -21.15 -0.10 7.03
N LEU A 11 -20.38 0.67 6.28
CA LEU A 11 -20.80 1.90 5.65
C LEU A 11 -20.37 1.89 4.19
N TYR A 12 -21.29 2.26 3.30
CA TYR A 12 -20.89 2.61 1.94
C TYR A 12 -20.11 3.93 1.99
N MET A 13 -18.85 3.88 1.58
CA MET A 13 -17.96 5.03 1.54
C MET A 13 -17.69 5.38 0.09
N ASP A 14 -18.29 6.48 -0.38
CA ASP A 14 -17.99 7.02 -1.70
C ASP A 14 -16.61 7.68 -1.74
N GLU A 15 -16.20 8.11 -2.93
CA GLU A 15 -14.89 8.75 -3.16
C GLU A 15 -14.67 9.98 -2.26
N ASN A 16 -15.72 10.77 -1.97
CA ASN A 16 -15.58 11.96 -1.15
C ASN A 16 -15.31 11.62 0.31
N ASN A 17 -16.04 10.65 0.85
CA ASN A 17 -15.86 10.20 2.22
C ASN A 17 -14.51 9.48 2.41
N LEU A 18 -14.08 8.68 1.43
CA LEU A 18 -12.75 8.07 1.44
C LEU A 18 -11.62 9.09 1.32
N ARG A 19 -11.80 10.16 0.53
CA ARG A 19 -10.84 11.27 0.44
C ARG A 19 -10.67 11.96 1.79
N LEU A 20 -11.76 12.21 2.51
CA LEU A 20 -11.71 12.77 3.86
C LEU A 20 -10.99 11.82 4.83
N ALA A 21 -11.35 10.54 4.85
CA ALA A 21 -10.71 9.54 5.70
C ALA A 21 -9.21 9.43 5.41
N THR A 22 -8.82 9.48 4.14
CA THR A 22 -7.42 9.50 3.71
C THR A 22 -6.68 10.72 4.24
N ASN A 23 -7.28 11.91 4.16
CA ASN A 23 -6.68 13.13 4.72
C ASN A 23 -6.50 13.01 6.24
N ILE A 24 -7.48 12.45 6.95
CA ILE A 24 -7.37 12.23 8.41
C ILE A 24 -6.23 11.26 8.71
N ARG A 25 -6.11 10.13 7.97
CA ARG A 25 -4.99 9.20 8.10
C ARG A 25 -3.65 9.93 7.92
N LEU A 26 -3.49 10.74 6.88
CA LEU A 26 -2.24 11.48 6.65
C LEU A 26 -1.89 12.39 7.84
N GLN A 27 -2.87 13.08 8.43
CA GLN A 27 -2.64 13.92 9.61
C GLN A 27 -2.27 13.12 10.86
N MET A 28 -2.92 11.97 11.09
CA MET A 28 -2.58 11.10 12.21
C MET A 28 -1.19 10.46 12.04
N SER A 29 -0.80 10.14 10.80
CA SER A 29 0.54 9.65 10.49
C SER A 29 1.60 10.69 10.82
N ALA A 30 1.39 11.95 10.42
CA ALA A 30 2.32 13.04 10.71
C ALA A 30 2.42 13.32 12.21
N LEU A 31 1.30 13.24 12.94
CA LEU A 31 1.31 13.37 14.39
C LEU A 31 2.08 12.23 15.08
N ALA A 32 1.87 10.98 14.64
CA ALA A 32 2.61 9.84 15.18
C ALA A 32 4.12 9.96 14.94
N ASP A 33 4.51 10.38 13.74
CA ASP A 33 5.92 10.63 13.39
C ASP A 33 6.55 11.71 14.28
N GLU A 34 5.88 12.86 14.47
CA GLU A 34 6.40 13.92 15.36
C GLU A 34 6.53 13.41 16.81
N LEU A 35 5.56 12.64 17.30
CA LEU A 35 5.64 12.03 18.63
C LEU A 35 6.82 11.08 18.76
N ILE A 36 7.17 10.33 17.70
CA ILE A 36 8.36 9.47 17.66
C ILE A 36 9.63 10.33 17.72
N GLN A 37 9.71 11.43 16.96
CA GLN A 37 10.86 12.34 17.00
C GLN A 37 11.06 12.97 18.39
N GLU A 38 9.97 13.23 19.11
CA GLU A 38 10.00 13.71 20.50
C GLU A 38 10.30 12.60 21.54
N GLY A 39 10.49 11.34 21.11
CA GLY A 39 10.72 10.18 21.99
C GLY A 39 9.48 9.70 22.74
N LYS A 40 8.28 10.10 22.32
CA LYS A 40 6.99 9.75 22.93
C LYS A 40 6.35 8.52 22.26
N PHE A 41 7.08 7.41 22.23
CA PHE A 41 6.71 6.19 21.51
C PHE A 41 5.33 5.63 21.89
N ASP A 42 5.02 5.55 23.19
CA ASP A 42 3.71 5.05 23.65
C ASP A 42 2.54 5.88 23.10
N LYS A 43 2.71 7.20 23.02
CA LYS A 43 1.69 8.11 22.48
C LYS A 43 1.57 8.00 20.97
N ALA A 44 2.71 7.86 20.28
CA ALA A 44 2.70 7.62 18.84
C ALA A 44 1.90 6.36 18.51
N LYS A 45 2.17 5.28 19.26
CA LYS A 45 1.40 4.03 19.15
C LYS A 45 -0.09 4.23 19.42
N GLU A 46 -0.46 4.94 20.48
CA GLU A 46 -1.87 5.24 20.79
C GLU A 46 -2.57 5.97 19.63
N ILE A 47 -1.91 6.93 18.99
CA ILE A 47 -2.44 7.64 17.82
C ILE A 47 -2.61 6.70 16.62
N LEU A 48 -1.63 5.84 16.36
CA LEU A 48 -1.71 4.86 15.29
C LEU A 48 -2.85 3.86 15.54
N ASP A 49 -2.94 3.28 16.73
CA ASP A 49 -3.99 2.34 17.12
C ASP A 49 -5.38 2.97 16.98
N LEU A 50 -5.54 4.20 17.48
CA LEU A 50 -6.78 4.96 17.35
C LEU A 50 -7.16 5.20 15.88
N THR A 51 -6.18 5.45 15.02
CA THR A 51 -6.40 5.67 13.59
C THR A 51 -7.03 4.44 12.93
N PHE A 52 -6.52 3.25 13.23
CA PHE A 52 -7.06 2.00 12.67
C PHE A 52 -8.33 1.53 13.37
N GLU A 53 -8.54 1.88 14.64
CA GLU A 53 -9.82 1.69 15.32
C GLU A 53 -10.92 2.53 14.68
N LYS A 54 -10.66 3.83 14.45
CA LYS A 54 -11.65 4.78 13.94
C LYS A 54 -11.85 4.74 12.44
N MET A 55 -10.87 4.26 11.69
CA MET A 55 -10.95 4.07 10.23
C MET A 55 -10.59 2.61 9.90
N PRO A 56 -11.45 1.65 10.28
CA PRO A 56 -11.18 0.24 10.09
C PRO A 56 -11.23 -0.11 8.60
N GLU A 57 -10.45 -1.12 8.22
CA GLU A 57 -10.28 -1.60 6.85
C GLU A 57 -11.60 -1.87 6.12
N ARG A 58 -12.59 -2.44 6.82
CA ARG A 58 -13.93 -2.75 6.27
C ARG A 58 -14.64 -1.55 5.65
N ASN A 59 -14.36 -0.33 6.11
CA ASN A 59 -14.98 0.90 5.63
C ASN A 59 -13.96 1.81 4.94
N VAL A 60 -12.71 1.79 5.39
CA VAL A 60 -11.63 2.58 4.83
C VAL A 60 -10.53 1.62 4.40
N PRO A 61 -10.56 1.12 3.15
CA PRO A 61 -9.56 0.17 2.66
C PRO A 61 -8.13 0.66 2.86
N LEU A 62 -7.19 -0.28 3.00
CA LEU A 62 -5.78 0.06 3.06
C LEU A 62 -5.31 0.55 1.69
N SER A 63 -4.38 1.50 1.71
CA SER A 63 -3.74 2.00 0.50
C SER A 63 -2.33 2.47 0.83
N ARG A 64 -1.56 2.89 -0.18
CA ARG A 64 -0.19 3.37 0.00
C ARG A 64 0.01 4.40 1.12
N VAL A 65 -1.03 5.14 1.51
CA VAL A 65 -0.96 6.17 2.55
C VAL A 65 -0.62 5.62 3.94
N ILE A 66 -0.77 4.31 4.16
CA ILE A 66 -0.41 3.69 5.43
C ILE A 66 1.05 3.24 5.51
N VAL A 67 1.83 3.29 4.41
CA VAL A 67 3.25 2.88 4.43
C VAL A 67 4.07 3.65 5.48
N PRO A 68 3.93 4.98 5.64
CA PRO A 68 4.61 5.70 6.72
C PRO A 68 4.15 5.24 8.11
N MET A 69 2.86 4.97 8.29
CA MET A 69 2.31 4.46 9.57
C MET A 69 2.88 3.08 9.93
N ILE A 70 3.09 2.20 8.95
CA ILE A 70 3.74 0.91 9.16
C ILE A 70 5.15 1.13 9.72
N ASN A 71 5.93 2.04 9.15
CA ASN A 71 7.25 2.38 9.68
C ASN A 71 7.16 2.95 11.10
N SER A 72 6.21 3.87 11.34
CA SER A 72 5.99 4.45 12.67
C SER A 72 5.62 3.40 13.73
N TYR A 73 4.88 2.34 13.38
CA TYR A 73 4.63 1.23 14.31
C TYR A 73 5.92 0.52 14.72
N VAL A 74 6.84 0.29 13.78
CA VAL A 74 8.14 -0.32 14.10
C VAL A 74 8.96 0.58 15.00
N GLU A 75 9.03 1.87 14.68
CA GLU A 75 9.77 2.87 15.45
C GLU A 75 9.18 3.06 16.85
N ALA A 76 7.86 2.91 17.00
CA ALA A 76 7.17 2.88 18.29
C ALA A 76 7.30 1.52 19.03
N GLY A 77 8.04 0.55 18.49
CA GLY A 77 8.33 -0.73 19.11
C GLY A 77 7.29 -1.84 18.86
N ASP A 78 6.27 -1.60 18.04
CA ASP A 78 5.25 -2.60 17.66
C ASP A 78 5.51 -3.19 16.26
N LYS A 79 6.61 -3.94 16.17
CA LYS A 79 6.97 -4.66 14.93
C LYS A 79 5.89 -5.66 14.50
N ALA A 80 5.20 -6.29 15.45
CA ALA A 80 4.17 -7.28 15.12
C ALA A 80 2.99 -6.64 14.38
N LYS A 81 2.53 -5.46 14.82
CA LYS A 81 1.47 -4.73 14.13
C LYS A 81 1.91 -4.22 12.76
N ALA A 82 3.16 -3.76 12.66
CA ALA A 82 3.74 -3.33 11.39
C ALA A 82 3.83 -4.49 10.39
N ASP A 83 4.22 -5.69 10.84
CA ASP A 83 4.28 -6.91 10.02
C ASP A 83 2.86 -7.32 9.54
N GLU A 84 1.87 -7.33 10.43
CA GLU A 84 0.46 -7.60 10.07
C GLU A 84 -0.05 -6.66 8.96
N LEU A 85 0.15 -5.35 9.14
CA LEU A 85 -0.30 -4.35 8.16
C LEU A 85 0.50 -4.43 6.85
N SER A 86 1.79 -4.76 6.93
CA SER A 86 2.62 -4.96 5.74
C SER A 86 2.12 -6.14 4.91
N ASN A 87 1.79 -7.27 5.53
CA ASN A 87 1.27 -8.44 4.81
C ASN A 87 -0.02 -8.10 4.07
N LYS A 88 -0.98 -7.46 4.75
CA LYS A 88 -2.25 -7.03 4.13
C LYS A 88 -2.03 -6.09 2.96
N LEU A 89 -1.18 -5.08 3.12
CA LEU A 89 -0.92 -4.11 2.05
C LEU A 89 -0.16 -4.75 0.87
N PHE A 90 0.77 -5.67 1.16
CA PHE A 90 1.47 -6.42 0.12
C PHE A 90 0.50 -7.28 -0.69
N ASP A 91 -0.42 -7.99 -0.02
CA ASP A 91 -1.44 -8.82 -0.69
C ASP A 91 -2.34 -7.98 -1.60
N ILE A 92 -2.78 -6.81 -1.14
CA ILE A 92 -3.59 -5.88 -1.93
C ILE A 92 -2.81 -5.43 -3.16
N SER A 93 -1.59 -4.91 -2.96
CA SER A 93 -0.78 -4.37 -4.05
C SER A 93 -0.34 -5.42 -5.06
N GLU A 94 0.01 -6.62 -4.61
CA GLU A 94 0.33 -7.74 -5.50
C GLU A 94 -0.91 -8.18 -6.30
N SER A 95 -2.08 -8.27 -5.67
CA SER A 95 -3.33 -8.61 -6.36
C SER A 95 -3.67 -7.59 -7.46
N GLU A 96 -3.56 -6.30 -7.16
CA GLU A 96 -3.77 -5.23 -8.16
C GLU A 96 -2.75 -5.31 -9.29
N PHE A 97 -1.47 -5.47 -8.96
CA PHE A 97 -0.40 -5.64 -9.93
C PHE A 97 -0.68 -6.84 -10.87
N ASN A 98 -1.03 -8.00 -10.31
CA ASN A 98 -1.36 -9.21 -11.06
C ASN A 98 -2.58 -8.98 -11.97
N PHE A 99 -3.60 -8.28 -11.47
CA PHE A 99 -4.78 -7.95 -12.26
C PHE A 99 -4.44 -7.05 -13.45
N TYR A 100 -3.65 -5.98 -13.25
CA TYR A 100 -3.28 -5.06 -14.33
C TYR A 100 -2.36 -5.72 -15.36
N THR A 101 -1.37 -6.50 -14.91
CA THR A 101 -0.46 -7.22 -15.82
C THR A 101 -1.11 -8.38 -16.57
N SER A 102 -2.30 -8.83 -16.15
CA SER A 102 -3.09 -9.85 -16.88
C SER A 102 -3.84 -9.32 -18.11
N LYS A 103 -3.90 -7.99 -18.31
CA LYS A 103 -4.62 -7.37 -19.44
C LYS A 103 -3.83 -7.49 -20.74
N ASP A 104 -4.46 -7.17 -21.87
CA ASP A 104 -3.73 -7.08 -23.14
C ASP A 104 -2.80 -5.86 -23.18
N ILE A 105 -1.85 -5.88 -24.11
CA ILE A 105 -0.77 -4.90 -24.24
C ILE A 105 -1.30 -3.46 -24.28
N ARG A 106 -2.45 -3.18 -24.91
CA ARG A 106 -2.97 -1.81 -24.99
C ARG A 106 -3.37 -1.30 -23.62
N HIS A 107 -4.16 -2.09 -22.88
CA HIS A 107 -4.57 -1.74 -21.52
C HIS A 107 -3.39 -1.72 -20.54
N ILE A 108 -2.40 -2.60 -20.70
CA ILE A 108 -1.17 -2.54 -19.89
C ILE A 108 -0.47 -1.19 -20.07
N LEU A 109 -0.34 -0.69 -21.30
CA LEU A 109 0.29 0.61 -21.56
C LEU A 109 -0.48 1.75 -20.89
N GLU A 110 -1.82 1.70 -20.90
CA GLU A 110 -2.68 2.67 -20.20
C GLU A 110 -2.53 2.60 -18.67
N LEU A 111 -2.26 1.41 -18.12
CA LEU A 111 -2.18 1.13 -16.68
C LEU A 111 -0.72 1.08 -16.15
N THR A 112 0.24 1.58 -16.92
CA THR A 112 1.66 1.49 -16.56
C THR A 112 1.94 2.14 -15.21
N GLN A 113 1.30 3.28 -14.93
CA GLN A 113 1.49 3.99 -13.67
C GLN A 113 0.99 3.18 -12.47
N GLU A 114 -0.16 2.52 -12.59
CA GLU A 114 -0.78 1.69 -11.55
C GLU A 114 0.05 0.44 -11.27
N ILE A 115 0.60 -0.17 -12.32
CA ILE A 115 1.53 -1.29 -12.22
C ILE A 115 2.80 -0.86 -11.48
N GLU A 116 3.39 0.28 -11.86
CA GLU A 116 4.60 0.82 -11.23
C GLU A 116 4.37 1.18 -9.75
N ILE A 117 3.24 1.82 -9.43
CA ILE A 117 2.88 2.18 -8.05
C ILE A 117 2.77 0.93 -7.18
N ASN A 118 2.05 -0.10 -7.64
CA ASN A 118 1.88 -1.32 -6.86
C ASN A 118 3.19 -2.10 -6.67
N SER A 119 4.01 -2.18 -7.72
CA SER A 119 5.36 -2.74 -7.60
C SER A 119 6.23 -1.94 -6.61
N LEU A 120 6.16 -0.61 -6.64
CA LEU A 120 6.90 0.24 -5.71
C LEU A 120 6.46 0.03 -4.25
N ILE A 121 5.16 -0.12 -3.99
CA ILE A 121 4.65 -0.40 -2.63
C ILE A 121 5.21 -1.74 -2.14
N CYS A 122 5.08 -2.82 -2.92
CA CYS A 122 5.63 -4.13 -2.55
C CYS A 122 7.15 -4.06 -2.28
N LYS A 123 7.89 -3.32 -3.10
CA LYS A 123 9.33 -3.09 -2.91
C LYS A 123 9.63 -2.35 -1.61
N GLN A 124 8.87 -1.30 -1.29
CA GLN A 124 9.03 -0.54 -0.04
C GLN A 124 8.75 -1.40 1.18
N LEU A 125 7.68 -2.21 1.15
CA LEU A 125 7.34 -3.13 2.25
C LEU A 125 8.43 -4.21 2.43
N MET A 126 8.96 -4.78 1.34
CA MET A 126 10.10 -5.70 1.39
C MET A 126 11.35 -5.03 2.00
N GLN A 127 11.64 -3.79 1.63
CA GLN A 127 12.78 -3.05 2.18
C GLN A 127 12.61 -2.76 3.68
N LEU A 128 11.42 -2.34 4.09
CA LEU A 128 11.08 -2.10 5.49
C LEU A 128 11.20 -3.39 6.30
N ALA A 129 10.67 -4.50 5.77
CA ALA A 129 10.80 -5.82 6.37
C ALA A 129 12.27 -6.24 6.54
N ARG A 130 13.12 -5.93 5.55
CA ARG A 130 14.56 -6.21 5.59
C ARG A 130 15.28 -5.39 6.65
N ILE A 131 15.04 -4.08 6.68
CA ILE A 131 15.70 -3.14 7.60
C ILE A 131 15.39 -3.52 9.05
N HIS A 132 14.14 -3.89 9.32
CA HIS A 132 13.65 -4.12 10.67
C HIS A 132 13.59 -5.60 11.08
N ASN A 133 14.10 -6.51 10.24
CA ASN A 133 14.07 -7.96 10.47
C ASN A 133 12.66 -8.46 10.83
N MET A 134 11.71 -8.11 9.97
CA MET A 134 10.32 -8.58 10.02
C MET A 134 10.20 -10.03 9.58
N ASP A 135 9.16 -10.71 10.06
CA ASP A 135 8.95 -12.13 9.79
C ASP A 135 8.50 -12.34 8.33
N SER A 136 7.88 -11.33 7.72
CA SER A 136 7.42 -11.34 6.33
C SER A 136 8.52 -11.25 5.26
N LEU A 137 9.79 -11.01 5.64
CA LEU A 137 10.87 -10.70 4.69
C LEU A 137 11.08 -11.78 3.62
N ASP A 138 11.12 -13.05 4.01
CA ASP A 138 11.39 -14.15 3.09
C ASP A 138 10.24 -14.34 2.09
N ASP A 139 8.99 -14.24 2.57
CA ASP A 139 7.79 -14.27 1.72
C ASP A 139 7.78 -13.12 0.71
N PHE A 140 7.98 -11.89 1.20
CA PHE A 140 8.00 -10.69 0.34
C PHE A 140 9.11 -10.77 -0.70
N THR A 141 10.29 -11.26 -0.33
CA THR A 141 11.41 -11.42 -1.28
C THR A 141 11.06 -12.42 -2.38
N GLY A 142 10.46 -13.56 -2.03
CA GLY A 142 10.08 -14.59 -2.99
C GLY A 142 8.98 -14.13 -3.94
N ARG A 143 7.95 -13.47 -3.41
CA ARG A 143 6.82 -12.94 -4.19
C ARG A 143 7.23 -11.77 -5.07
N PHE A 144 8.02 -10.84 -4.55
CA PHE A 144 8.51 -9.69 -5.33
C PHE A 144 9.39 -10.13 -6.51
N ALA A 145 10.22 -11.16 -6.33
CA ALA A 145 11.01 -11.71 -7.45
C ALA A 145 10.12 -12.26 -8.59
N GLN A 146 8.94 -12.81 -8.27
CA GLN A 146 7.98 -13.26 -9.29
C GLN A 146 7.37 -12.06 -10.02
N MET A 147 7.03 -10.98 -9.29
CA MET A 147 6.53 -9.74 -9.89
C MET A 147 7.56 -9.12 -10.86
N GLU A 148 8.84 -9.10 -10.49
CA GLU A 148 9.92 -8.61 -11.36
C GLU A 148 10.08 -9.46 -12.64
N ALA A 149 9.94 -10.79 -12.51
CA ALA A 149 9.95 -11.69 -13.66
C ALA A 149 8.75 -11.45 -14.59
N GLN A 150 7.56 -11.23 -14.03
CA GLN A 150 6.35 -10.89 -14.79
C GLN A 150 6.52 -9.55 -15.54
N LEU A 151 7.00 -8.50 -14.86
CA LEU A 151 7.31 -7.21 -15.50
C LEU A 151 8.28 -7.35 -16.66
N SER A 152 9.35 -8.13 -16.48
CA SER A 152 10.33 -8.38 -17.52
C SER A 152 9.72 -9.10 -18.72
N ALA A 153 8.82 -10.07 -18.49
CA ALA A 153 8.10 -10.75 -19.55
C ALA A 153 7.16 -9.80 -20.31
N VAL A 154 6.41 -8.94 -19.60
CA VAL A 154 5.54 -7.92 -20.19
C VAL A 154 6.34 -6.92 -21.03
N ALA A 155 7.47 -6.42 -20.51
CA ALA A 155 8.34 -5.49 -21.23
C ALA A 155 8.86 -6.11 -22.54
N ASN A 156 9.26 -7.39 -22.51
CA ASN A 156 9.67 -8.12 -23.70
C ASN A 156 8.52 -8.28 -24.73
N GLN A 157 7.28 -8.48 -24.26
CA GLN A 157 6.11 -8.55 -25.15
C GLN A 157 5.82 -7.19 -25.80
N ILE A 158 5.91 -6.10 -25.04
CA ILE A 158 5.73 -4.73 -25.56
C ILE A 158 6.77 -4.42 -26.64
N GLN A 159 8.04 -4.77 -26.41
CA GLN A 159 9.11 -4.54 -27.39
C GLN A 159 8.96 -5.35 -28.68
N ARG A 160 8.30 -6.52 -28.61
CA ARG A 160 8.03 -7.38 -29.77
C ARG A 160 6.73 -7.05 -30.49
N ALA A 161 5.87 -6.21 -29.90
CA ALA A 161 4.65 -5.77 -30.54
C ALA A 161 5.03 -4.89 -31.76
N PRO A 162 4.48 -5.16 -32.96
CA PRO A 162 4.75 -4.33 -34.12
C PRO A 162 4.32 -2.89 -33.81
N SER A 163 5.24 -1.94 -34.00
CA SER A 163 4.94 -0.51 -34.00
C SER A 163 3.75 -0.30 -34.96
N GLY A 164 2.66 0.26 -34.42
CA GLY A 164 1.33 0.22 -35.01
C GLY A 164 1.34 0.31 -36.54
N GLY A 165 0.85 -0.76 -37.17
CA GLY A 165 0.44 -0.71 -38.57
C GLY A 165 -0.50 0.47 -38.77
N GLY A 166 -0.17 1.31 -39.75
CA GLY A 166 -0.84 2.57 -40.02
C GLY A 166 -2.36 2.46 -40.02
N VAL A 167 -3.00 3.37 -39.30
CA VAL A 167 -4.41 3.66 -39.49
C VAL A 167 -4.49 4.49 -40.76
N ASN A 168 -4.84 3.85 -41.88
CA ASN A 168 -5.39 4.55 -43.03
C ASN A 168 -6.76 5.08 -42.61
N TYR A 169 -6.90 6.41 -42.58
CA TYR A 169 -8.19 7.09 -42.70
C TYR A 169 -8.38 7.50 -44.17
#